data_AF-A0AAW2NVW6-F1
#
_entry.id   AF-A0AAW2NVW6-F1
#
_cell.length_a   1.000
_cell.length_b   1.000
_cell.length_c   1.000
_cell.angle_alpha   90.00
_cell.angle_beta   90.00
_cell.angle_gamma   90.00
#
_symmetry.space_group_name_H-M   'P 1'
#
loop_
_entity.id
_entity.type
_entity.pdbx_description
1 polymer ?
#
loop_
_entity_poly.entity_id
_entity_poly.type
_entity_poly.pdbx_seq_one_letter_code
_entity_poly.pdbx_strand_id
1 'polypeptide(L)'
;MTVPVPPDSPSYSRRPGVLRCVVMIVAAAVVSCFCLQRAADSWIPSAAHVFPSFDYGGSPSSDSEEYSLERVLKDASMQDNSVILTTLNEAWAAPNSVIDLFLESFRIGEQTRYLLNHLVIVSLDGKAFSRCLAVHSHCFALVTEGIDFSREAYFMTPDYLKMMWRRIDFLRSVLEMGYNFLFTDADVMWFRDPFPHFHPDADFQIACDHFRGRSDDIENRPNGGFKFVRSNNRSIEFYSKLHDLRIMLEDWKRFLSSPPSLESYGWTVPQNCSLDSLRLDVNNQSPQG
;
A
#
# COMPACT_ATOMS: atom_id res chain seq x y z
N MET A 1 -79.64 2.98 -26.94
CA MET A 1 -79.29 4.41 -27.10
C MET A 1 -78.99 4.92 -25.69
N THR A 2 -77.79 5.33 -25.27
CA THR A 2 -76.57 5.86 -25.90
C THR A 2 -75.38 5.51 -24.99
N VAL A 3 -74.19 5.30 -25.55
CA VAL A 3 -72.93 5.08 -24.81
C VAL A 3 -72.28 6.45 -24.53
N PRO A 4 -71.70 6.72 -23.34
CA PRO A 4 -70.92 7.93 -23.12
C PRO A 4 -69.45 7.77 -23.58
N VAL A 5 -68.96 8.78 -24.28
CA VAL A 5 -67.58 8.95 -24.79
C VAL A 5 -66.66 9.44 -23.65
N PRO A 6 -65.40 8.98 -23.54
CA PRO A 6 -64.44 9.53 -22.57
C PRO A 6 -63.79 10.84 -23.09
N PRO A 7 -63.32 11.74 -22.21
CA PRO A 7 -62.78 13.03 -22.63
C PRO A 7 -61.36 12.93 -23.22
N ASP A 8 -61.09 13.82 -24.18
CA ASP A 8 -59.81 13.97 -24.87
C ASP A 8 -58.63 14.32 -23.94
N SER A 9 -57.45 13.81 -24.28
CA SER A 9 -56.18 14.09 -23.61
C SER A 9 -55.65 15.51 -23.93
N PRO A 10 -54.97 16.18 -22.98
CA PRO A 10 -54.54 17.57 -23.16
C PRO A 10 -53.32 17.64 -24.09
N SER A 11 -53.40 18.54 -25.08
CA SER A 11 -52.31 18.85 -25.99
C SER A 11 -51.19 19.62 -25.29
N TYR A 12 -49.99 19.05 -25.28
CA TYR A 12 -48.81 19.66 -24.65
C TYR A 12 -48.21 20.74 -25.56
N SER A 13 -48.57 22.00 -25.29
CA SER A 13 -47.97 23.18 -25.92
C SER A 13 -46.51 23.36 -25.48
N ARG A 14 -45.55 23.12 -26.39
CA ARG A 14 -44.14 23.45 -26.19
C ARG A 14 -43.97 24.97 -26.13
N ARG A 15 -43.73 25.51 -24.93
CA ARG A 15 -43.35 26.93 -24.74
C ARG A 15 -41.93 27.18 -25.28
N PRO A 16 -41.74 28.02 -26.31
CA PRO A 16 -40.43 28.23 -26.98
C PRO A 16 -39.32 28.79 -26.08
N GLY A 17 -39.66 29.39 -24.93
CA GLY A 17 -38.70 29.99 -24.00
C GLY A 17 -37.85 28.99 -23.22
N VAL A 18 -38.40 27.81 -22.88
CA VAL A 18 -37.69 26.82 -22.05
C VAL A 18 -36.56 26.17 -22.83
N LEU A 19 -36.78 25.87 -24.11
CA LEU A 19 -35.76 25.28 -24.98
C LEU A 19 -34.57 26.23 -25.18
N ARG A 20 -34.83 27.54 -25.30
CA ARG A 20 -33.76 28.56 -25.39
C ARG A 20 -32.92 28.64 -24.12
N CYS A 21 -33.54 28.59 -22.94
CA CYS A 21 -32.78 28.59 -21.67
C CYS A 21 -31.92 27.33 -21.52
N VAL A 22 -32.46 26.15 -21.87
CA VAL A 22 -31.69 24.89 -21.79
C VAL A 22 -30.50 24.89 -22.75
N VAL A 23 -30.68 25.38 -23.99
CA VAL A 23 -29.59 25.49 -24.97
C VAL A 23 -28.47 26.42 -24.48
N MET A 24 -28.82 27.54 -23.84
CA MET A 24 -27.83 28.48 -23.31
C MET A 24 -27.02 27.90 -22.14
N ILE A 25 -27.66 27.13 -21.25
CA ILE A 25 -26.98 26.49 -20.11
C ILE A 25 -26.01 25.40 -20.61
N VAL A 26 -26.45 24.57 -21.57
CA VAL A 26 -25.60 23.52 -22.15
C VAL A 26 -24.41 24.14 -22.89
N ALA A 27 -24.63 25.22 -23.66
CA ALA A 27 -23.54 25.90 -24.35
C ALA A 27 -22.51 26.48 -23.36
N ALA A 28 -22.95 27.08 -22.25
CA ALA A 28 -22.05 27.61 -21.22
C ALA A 28 -21.23 26.50 -20.54
N ALA A 29 -21.85 25.35 -20.25
CA ALA A 29 -21.16 24.20 -19.67
C ALA A 29 -20.10 23.61 -20.61
N VAL A 30 -20.41 23.51 -21.92
CA VAL A 30 -19.47 23.02 -22.94
C VAL A 30 -18.27 23.96 -23.10
N VAL A 31 -18.51 25.28 -23.14
CA VAL A 31 -17.42 26.28 -23.22
C VAL A 31 -16.54 26.23 -21.97
N SER A 32 -17.14 26.13 -20.78
CA SER A 32 -16.38 26.01 -19.53
C SER A 32 -15.52 24.74 -19.49
N CYS A 33 -16.07 23.61 -19.95
CA CYS A 33 -15.33 22.34 -20.03
C CYS A 33 -14.18 22.41 -21.05
N PHE A 34 -14.39 23.07 -22.19
CA PHE A 34 -13.36 23.25 -23.22
C PHE A 34 -12.23 24.18 -22.76
N CYS A 35 -12.55 25.22 -21.99
CA CYS A 35 -11.54 26.10 -21.37
C CYS A 35 -10.70 25.35 -20.32
N LEU A 36 -11.32 24.49 -19.51
CA LEU A 36 -10.61 23.66 -18.52
C LEU A 36 -9.70 22.61 -19.18
N GLN A 37 -10.15 21.99 -20.27
CA GLN A 37 -9.33 21.05 -21.04
C GLN A 37 -8.11 21.73 -21.67
N ARG A 38 -8.27 22.93 -22.24
CA ARG A 38 -7.12 23.69 -22.79
C ARG A 38 -6.14 24.16 -21.71
N ALA A 39 -6.62 24.45 -20.51
CA ALA A 39 -5.74 24.76 -19.37
C ALA A 39 -4.93 23.53 -18.92
N ALA A 40 -5.52 22.32 -19.03
CA ALA A 40 -4.84 21.06 -18.73
C ALA A 40 -3.82 20.65 -19.82
N ASP A 41 -4.15 20.87 -21.09
CA ASP A 41 -3.27 20.52 -22.23
C ASP A 41 -2.02 21.41 -22.35
N SER A 42 -2.00 22.56 -21.66
CA SER A 42 -0.85 23.48 -21.65
C SER A 42 0.29 23.02 -20.74
N TRP A 43 0.15 21.89 -20.02
CA TRP A 43 1.05 21.49 -18.93
C TRP A 43 1.80 20.17 -19.10
N ILE A 44 1.85 19.60 -20.30
CA ILE A 44 2.55 18.32 -20.54
C ILE A 44 3.78 18.51 -21.44
N PRO A 45 5.01 18.44 -20.91
CA PRO A 45 6.18 18.08 -21.71
C PRO A 45 6.29 16.54 -21.81
N SER A 46 6.60 16.08 -23.03
CA SER A 46 6.84 14.68 -23.39
C SER A 46 7.91 13.98 -22.54
N ALA A 47 7.65 12.70 -22.28
CA ALA A 47 8.56 11.75 -21.65
C ALA A 47 9.79 11.45 -22.51
N ALA A 48 10.95 11.39 -21.84
CA ALA A 48 12.09 10.59 -22.27
C ALA A 48 12.72 9.90 -21.05
N HIS A 49 13.13 8.66 -21.29
CA HIS A 49 13.56 7.60 -20.40
C HIS A 49 14.65 7.92 -19.34
N VAL A 50 14.72 6.99 -18.38
CA VAL A 50 15.78 6.68 -17.38
C VAL A 50 15.38 7.09 -15.95
N PHE A 51 15.42 6.10 -15.04
CA PHE A 51 15.21 6.23 -13.59
C PHE A 51 15.84 7.50 -13.03
N PRO A 52 15.09 8.43 -12.42
CA PRO A 52 15.70 9.51 -11.66
C PRO A 52 16.03 8.96 -10.27
N SER A 53 17.32 8.76 -10.02
CA SER A 53 17.83 9.10 -8.68
C SER A 53 17.51 10.58 -8.46
N PHE A 54 17.04 10.95 -7.27
CA PHE A 54 16.78 12.35 -6.91
C PHE A 54 17.99 13.23 -7.25
N ASP A 55 17.89 14.06 -8.28
CA ASP A 55 18.86 15.13 -8.56
C ASP A 55 18.36 16.39 -7.85
N TYR A 56 18.71 16.51 -6.57
CA TYR A 56 18.79 17.81 -5.95
C TYR A 56 20.01 18.47 -6.58
N GLY A 57 19.84 19.56 -7.34
CA GLY A 57 20.94 20.28 -8.01
C GLY A 57 21.91 20.94 -7.02
N GLY A 58 22.68 20.10 -6.31
CA GLY A 58 23.69 20.40 -5.31
C GLY A 58 24.39 19.08 -4.95
N SER A 59 25.67 19.11 -4.59
CA SER A 59 26.46 17.94 -4.16
C SER A 59 25.65 16.90 -3.37
N PRO A 60 25.97 15.59 -3.45
CA PRO A 60 25.31 14.57 -2.64
C PRO A 60 25.36 15.01 -1.18
N SER A 61 24.21 15.45 -0.65
CA SER A 61 24.11 15.94 0.72
C SER A 61 24.19 14.73 1.64
N SER A 62 24.79 14.93 2.81
CA SER A 62 24.84 13.94 3.90
C SER A 62 23.48 13.36 4.31
N ASP A 63 22.40 14.04 3.90
CA ASP A 63 21.03 13.77 4.33
C ASP A 63 20.42 12.55 3.63
N SER A 64 20.88 12.18 2.41
CA SER A 64 20.35 11.01 1.70
C SER A 64 20.84 9.68 2.29
N GLU A 65 22.04 9.65 2.85
CA GLU A 65 22.57 8.48 3.58
C GLU A 65 22.07 8.39 5.02
N GLU A 66 21.55 9.48 5.59
CA GLU A 66 21.00 9.49 6.95
C GLU A 66 19.71 8.68 7.06
N TYR A 67 18.85 8.75 6.03
CA TYR A 67 17.56 8.06 5.99
C TYR A 67 17.54 6.84 5.07
N SER A 68 18.70 6.27 4.74
CA SER A 68 18.75 5.04 3.97
C SER A 68 18.09 3.89 4.73
N LEU A 69 17.41 3.00 4.01
CA LEU A 69 16.70 1.88 4.63
C LEU A 69 17.67 0.99 5.42
N GLU A 70 18.87 0.72 4.87
CA GLU A 70 19.91 -0.05 5.55
C GLU A 70 20.24 0.53 6.92
N ARG A 71 20.44 1.84 6.99
CA ARG A 71 20.86 2.53 8.20
C ARG A 71 19.73 2.60 9.23
N VAL A 72 18.54 3.00 8.81
CA VAL A 72 17.37 3.10 9.69
C VAL A 72 17.02 1.75 10.31
N LEU A 73 17.04 0.66 9.53
CA LEU A 73 16.78 -0.69 10.05
C LEU A 73 17.89 -1.14 11.00
N LYS A 74 19.15 -0.88 10.66
CA LYS A 74 20.29 -1.23 11.51
C LYS A 74 20.21 -0.54 12.86
N ASP A 75 19.94 0.76 12.87
CA ASP A 75 19.90 1.57 14.08
C ASP A 75 18.69 1.23 14.98
N ALA A 76 17.57 0.82 14.37
CA ALA A 76 16.37 0.37 15.09
C ALA A 76 16.38 -1.11 15.50
N SER A 77 17.32 -1.92 15.00
CA SER A 77 17.29 -3.37 15.22
C SER A 77 17.52 -3.80 16.68
N MET A 78 16.79 -4.83 17.10
CA MET A 78 17.01 -5.55 18.36
C MET A 78 18.20 -6.53 18.22
N GLN A 79 18.63 -7.12 19.34
CA GLN A 79 19.75 -8.08 19.36
C GLN A 79 19.57 -9.30 18.45
N ASP A 80 18.32 -9.71 18.20
CA ASP A 80 17.96 -10.83 17.33
C ASP A 80 17.61 -10.39 15.90
N ASN A 81 17.99 -9.17 15.51
CA ASN A 81 17.64 -8.50 14.25
C ASN A 81 16.12 -8.23 14.07
N SER A 82 15.33 -8.24 15.15
CA SER A 82 13.93 -7.83 15.07
C SER A 82 13.78 -6.30 14.99
N VAL A 83 12.88 -5.83 14.13
CA VAL A 83 12.44 -4.42 14.05
C VAL A 83 10.93 -4.32 14.15
N ILE A 84 10.42 -3.24 14.75
CA ILE A 84 8.98 -2.95 14.76
C ILE A 84 8.69 -1.98 13.64
N LEU A 85 7.73 -2.29 12.77
CA LEU A 85 7.41 -1.51 11.59
C LEU A 85 5.96 -1.04 11.67
N THR A 86 5.72 0.22 11.35
CA THR A 86 4.38 0.75 11.10
C THR A 86 4.38 1.62 9.85
N THR A 87 3.21 1.76 9.21
CA THR A 87 3.05 2.66 8.06
C THR A 87 2.24 3.89 8.44
N LEU A 88 2.62 5.05 7.92
CA LEU A 88 1.94 6.32 8.17
C LEU A 88 1.70 7.07 6.86
N ASN A 89 0.51 7.63 6.68
CA ASN A 89 0.22 8.60 5.63
C ASN A 89 -0.38 9.89 6.23
N GLU A 90 -0.55 10.92 5.41
CA GLU A 90 -1.05 12.24 5.82
C GLU A 90 -2.35 12.14 6.60
N ALA A 91 -3.28 11.27 6.20
CA ALA A 91 -4.58 11.10 6.85
C ALA A 91 -4.48 10.73 8.34
N TRP A 92 -3.40 10.03 8.75
CA TRP A 92 -3.17 9.61 10.13
C TRP A 92 -2.06 10.39 10.84
N ALA A 93 -1.48 11.40 10.18
CA ALA A 93 -0.30 12.14 10.64
C ALA A 93 -0.62 13.51 11.26
N ALA A 94 -1.89 13.88 11.43
CA ALA A 94 -2.27 15.16 12.01
C ALA A 94 -1.73 15.29 13.47
N PRO A 95 -1.36 16.49 13.93
CA PRO A 95 -0.97 16.69 15.32
C PRO A 95 -2.11 16.37 16.30
N ASN A 96 -1.76 15.74 17.43
CA ASN A 96 -2.68 15.25 18.45
C ASN A 96 -3.71 14.26 17.88
N SER A 97 -3.28 13.38 16.97
CA SER A 97 -4.14 12.38 16.33
C SER A 97 -3.66 10.95 16.57
N VAL A 98 -4.05 10.01 15.71
CA VAL A 98 -3.80 8.56 15.85
C VAL A 98 -2.32 8.26 16.05
N ILE A 99 -1.41 8.90 15.31
CA ILE A 99 0.03 8.66 15.49
C ILE A 99 0.53 9.06 16.90
N ASP A 100 -0.02 10.13 17.48
CA ASP A 100 0.36 10.55 18.82
C ASP A 100 -0.16 9.59 19.89
N LEU A 101 -1.40 9.10 19.73
CA LEU A 101 -1.97 8.08 20.61
C LEU A 101 -1.22 6.75 20.50
N PHE A 102 -0.85 6.35 19.28
CA PHE A 102 -0.01 5.18 19.01
C PHE A 102 1.30 5.27 19.79
N LEU A 103 2.06 6.35 19.60
CA LEU A 103 3.34 6.55 20.29
C LEU A 103 3.15 6.65 21.81
N GLU A 104 2.10 7.33 22.27
CA GLU A 104 1.80 7.45 23.70
C GLU A 104 1.49 6.09 24.33
N SER A 105 0.80 5.19 23.61
CA SER A 105 0.53 3.84 24.11
C SER A 105 1.81 3.11 24.49
N PHE A 106 2.86 3.19 23.67
CA PHE A 106 4.17 2.64 24.03
C PHE A 106 4.78 3.32 25.26
N ARG A 107 4.62 4.63 25.42
CA ARG A 107 5.22 5.38 26.54
C ARG A 107 4.60 5.02 27.89
N ILE A 108 3.28 4.80 27.92
CA ILE A 108 2.52 4.52 29.14
C ILE A 108 2.28 3.03 29.39
N GLY A 109 2.45 2.19 28.38
CA GLY A 109 2.30 0.73 28.50
C GLY A 109 3.34 0.09 29.43
N GLU A 110 2.97 -1.08 29.95
CA GLU A 110 3.81 -1.84 30.86
C GLU A 110 4.95 -2.50 30.08
N GLN A 111 6.19 -2.07 30.34
CA GLN A 111 7.39 -2.57 29.66
C GLN A 111 7.42 -2.34 28.14
N THR A 112 6.69 -1.35 27.62
CA THR A 112 6.66 -1.06 26.17
C THR A 112 7.54 0.12 25.76
N ARG A 113 7.94 0.98 26.71
CA ARG A 113 8.61 2.26 26.37
C ARG A 113 9.93 2.09 25.61
N TYR A 114 10.70 1.04 25.91
CA TYR A 114 11.97 0.78 25.23
C TYR A 114 11.76 0.33 23.77
N LEU A 115 10.60 -0.23 23.43
CA LEU A 115 10.26 -0.68 22.08
C LEU A 115 10.18 0.49 21.09
N LEU A 116 9.98 1.72 21.56
CA LEU A 116 10.07 2.90 20.70
C LEU A 116 11.46 3.03 20.06
N ASN A 117 12.53 2.62 20.73
CA ASN A 117 13.86 2.60 20.13
C ASN A 117 13.98 1.62 18.96
N HIS A 118 13.03 0.69 18.84
CA HIS A 118 13.00 -0.35 17.81
C HIS A 118 11.87 -0.17 16.80
N LEU A 119 11.08 0.89 16.95
CA LEU A 119 10.02 1.28 16.02
C LEU A 119 10.62 2.04 14.85
N VAL A 120 10.27 1.65 13.63
CA VAL A 120 10.47 2.41 12.39
C VAL A 120 9.10 2.78 11.83
N ILE A 121 8.91 4.08 11.58
CA ILE A 121 7.71 4.57 10.91
C ILE A 121 8.02 4.75 9.43
N VAL A 122 7.30 4.01 8.60
CA VAL A 122 7.39 4.01 7.15
C VAL A 122 6.35 4.98 6.60
N SER A 123 6.80 6.15 6.20
CA SER A 123 5.92 7.23 5.70
C SER A 123 5.66 7.06 4.21
N LEU A 124 4.39 7.07 3.83
CA LEU A 124 3.94 6.84 2.45
C LEU A 124 3.85 8.14 1.62
N ASP A 125 4.01 9.29 2.26
CA ASP A 125 4.04 10.62 1.64
C ASP A 125 4.91 11.60 2.43
N GLY A 126 5.22 12.74 1.81
CA GLY A 126 6.13 13.74 2.38
C GLY A 126 5.62 14.43 3.65
N LYS A 127 4.30 14.58 3.83
CA LYS A 127 3.74 15.19 5.05
C LYS A 127 3.80 14.21 6.22
N ALA A 128 3.50 12.94 5.99
CA ALA A 128 3.71 11.88 6.96
C ALA A 128 5.19 11.74 7.33
N PHE A 129 6.11 11.89 6.38
CA PHE A 129 7.55 11.86 6.66
C PHE A 129 7.99 13.04 7.53
N SER A 130 7.58 14.26 7.17
CA SER A 130 7.82 15.47 7.97
C SER A 130 7.26 15.33 9.39
N ARG A 131 6.05 14.75 9.52
CA ARG A 131 5.46 14.48 10.84
C ARG A 131 6.31 13.49 11.62
N CYS A 132 6.70 12.38 11.00
CA CYS A 132 7.53 11.36 11.64
C CYS A 132 8.78 11.96 12.26
N LEU A 133 9.54 12.73 11.47
CA LEU A 133 10.77 13.38 11.93
C LEU A 133 10.57 14.31 13.14
N ALA A 134 9.36 14.87 13.29
CA ALA A 134 9.03 15.74 14.41
C ALA A 134 8.65 14.98 15.69
N VAL A 135 8.27 13.70 15.62
CA VAL A 135 7.77 12.92 16.78
C VAL A 135 8.56 11.67 17.09
N HIS A 136 9.42 11.22 16.18
CA HIS A 136 10.12 9.95 16.26
C HIS A 136 11.49 9.98 15.59
N SER A 137 12.41 9.11 16.02
CA SER A 137 13.80 9.09 15.54
C SER A 137 13.99 8.26 14.27
N HIS A 138 13.30 7.13 14.13
CA HIS A 138 13.52 6.21 13.02
C HIS A 138 12.39 6.34 12.00
N CYS A 139 12.65 7.13 10.96
CA CYS A 139 11.70 7.44 9.90
C CYS A 139 12.25 7.01 8.54
N PHE A 140 11.40 6.41 7.71
CA PHE A 140 11.76 6.05 6.34
C PHE A 140 10.67 6.50 5.37
N ALA A 141 11.06 7.18 4.28
CA ALA A 141 10.13 7.64 3.26
C ALA A 141 9.98 6.59 2.14
N LEU A 142 8.85 5.87 2.11
CA LEU A 142 8.50 4.92 1.05
C LEU A 142 7.71 5.62 -0.07
N VAL A 143 8.32 6.64 -0.68
CA VAL A 143 7.70 7.37 -1.80
C VAL A 143 7.65 6.44 -3.02
N THR A 144 6.49 6.39 -3.67
CA THR A 144 6.30 5.62 -4.90
C THR A 144 5.94 6.58 -6.03
N GLU A 145 6.75 6.59 -7.10
CA GLU A 145 6.50 7.49 -8.23
C GLU A 145 5.11 7.26 -8.83
N GLY A 146 4.38 8.35 -9.07
CA GLY A 146 3.07 8.32 -9.74
C GLY A 146 1.89 7.83 -8.89
N ILE A 147 2.06 7.55 -7.60
CA ILE A 147 0.96 7.15 -6.71
C ILE A 147 0.87 8.09 -5.50
N ASP A 148 -0.28 8.74 -5.33
CA ASP A 148 -0.58 9.58 -4.17
C ASP A 148 -1.22 8.74 -3.05
N PHE A 149 -0.46 8.44 -2.00
CA PHE A 149 -0.95 7.74 -0.80
C PHE A 149 -1.34 8.69 0.35
N SER A 150 -1.38 10.01 0.12
CA SER A 150 -1.67 11.00 1.17
C SER A 150 -3.08 10.87 1.77
N ARG A 151 -4.04 10.42 0.95
CA ARG A 151 -5.45 10.33 1.35
C ARG A 151 -5.73 9.05 2.13
N GLU A 152 -6.81 9.10 2.92
CA GLU A 152 -7.37 7.90 3.54
C GLU A 152 -7.73 6.88 2.46
N ALA A 153 -7.21 5.66 2.58
CA ALA A 153 -7.49 4.58 1.66
C ALA A 153 -8.56 3.65 2.26
N TYR A 154 -9.81 3.81 1.84
CA TYR A 154 -10.90 2.96 2.31
C TYR A 154 -10.68 1.49 1.95
N PHE A 155 -11.09 0.60 2.84
CA PHE A 155 -10.89 -0.84 2.73
C PHE A 155 -11.32 -1.38 1.34
N MET A 156 -10.44 -2.19 0.73
CA MET A 156 -10.64 -2.84 -0.58
C MET A 156 -10.80 -1.90 -1.80
N THR A 157 -10.58 -0.59 -1.64
CA THR A 157 -10.50 0.33 -2.79
C THR A 157 -9.24 0.08 -3.64
N PRO A 158 -9.21 0.52 -4.91
CA PRO A 158 -8.01 0.38 -5.75
C PRO A 158 -6.75 0.97 -5.11
N ASP A 159 -6.86 2.12 -4.44
CA ASP A 159 -5.72 2.78 -3.80
C ASP A 159 -5.28 2.04 -2.52
N TYR A 160 -6.24 1.50 -1.76
CA TYR A 160 -5.94 0.58 -0.66
C TYR A 160 -5.15 -0.64 -1.15
N LEU A 161 -5.57 -1.27 -2.25
CA LEU A 161 -4.87 -2.44 -2.80
C LEU A 161 -3.45 -2.09 -3.25
N LYS A 162 -3.25 -0.97 -3.95
CA LYS A 162 -1.91 -0.51 -4.33
C LYS A 162 -1.02 -0.30 -3.10
N MET A 163 -1.56 0.30 -2.04
CA MET A 163 -0.85 0.53 -0.79
C MET A 163 -0.49 -0.80 -0.10
N MET A 164 -1.41 -1.76 -0.07
CA MET A 164 -1.14 -3.10 0.49
C MET A 164 -0.05 -3.83 -0.29
N TRP A 165 -0.07 -3.74 -1.62
CA TRP A 165 0.94 -4.38 -2.42
C TRP A 165 2.31 -3.74 -2.24
N ARG A 166 2.38 -2.40 -2.19
CA ARG A 166 3.61 -1.67 -1.89
C ARG A 166 4.16 -2.05 -0.51
N ARG A 167 3.29 -2.25 0.47
CA ARG A 167 3.64 -2.77 1.81
C ARG A 167 4.23 -4.17 1.73
N ILE A 168 3.64 -5.09 0.96
CA ILE A 168 4.16 -6.46 0.79
C ILE A 168 5.56 -6.42 0.17
N ASP A 169 5.75 -5.62 -0.87
CA ASP A 169 7.05 -5.48 -1.55
C ASP A 169 8.12 -4.93 -0.58
N PHE A 170 7.78 -3.90 0.21
CA PHE A 170 8.67 -3.35 1.23
C PHE A 170 9.04 -4.38 2.31
N LEU A 171 8.05 -5.10 2.85
CA LEU A 171 8.28 -6.12 3.88
C LEU A 171 9.14 -7.28 3.35
N ARG A 172 9.01 -7.63 2.07
CA ARG A 172 9.91 -8.59 1.42
C ARG A 172 11.36 -8.11 1.47
N SER A 173 11.63 -6.86 1.10
CA SER A 173 12.98 -6.29 1.14
C SER A 173 13.57 -6.31 2.55
N VAL A 174 12.77 -6.01 3.58
CA VAL A 174 13.22 -6.11 4.99
C VAL A 174 13.67 -7.54 5.34
N LEU A 175 12.92 -8.56 4.90
CA LEU A 175 13.30 -9.97 5.11
C LEU A 175 14.57 -10.33 4.34
N GLU A 176 14.69 -9.91 3.08
CA GLU A 176 15.88 -10.15 2.25
C GLU A 176 17.14 -9.52 2.84
N MET A 177 17.00 -8.41 3.58
CA MET A 177 18.08 -7.76 4.32
C MET A 177 18.44 -8.47 5.65
N GLY A 178 17.72 -9.53 6.02
CA GLY A 178 18.03 -10.34 7.20
C GLY A 178 17.32 -9.93 8.50
N TYR A 179 16.37 -8.99 8.44
CA TYR A 179 15.65 -8.52 9.63
C TYR A 179 14.35 -9.28 9.85
N ASN A 180 14.10 -9.73 11.08
CA ASN A 180 12.75 -10.11 11.49
C ASN A 180 11.93 -8.83 11.64
N PHE A 181 10.62 -8.89 11.43
CA PHE A 181 9.78 -7.72 11.70
C PHE A 181 8.52 -8.06 12.49
N LEU A 182 8.14 -7.14 13.36
CA LEU A 182 6.82 -7.02 13.92
C LEU A 182 6.11 -5.85 13.23
N PHE A 183 5.17 -6.14 12.36
CA PHE A 183 4.36 -5.12 11.72
C PHE A 183 3.13 -4.82 12.57
N THR A 184 2.85 -3.53 12.75
CA THR A 184 1.65 -3.02 13.43
C THR A 184 1.05 -1.86 12.65
N ASP A 185 -0.26 -1.83 12.45
CA ASP A 185 -0.95 -0.63 11.98
C ASP A 185 -0.91 0.45 13.08
N ALA A 186 -0.99 1.72 12.69
CA ALA A 186 -0.88 2.86 13.59
C ALA A 186 -2.13 3.04 14.48
N ASP A 187 -3.21 2.33 14.22
CA ASP A 187 -4.43 2.31 15.02
C ASP A 187 -4.45 1.19 16.09
N VAL A 188 -3.34 0.47 16.27
CA VAL A 188 -3.17 -0.56 17.31
C VAL A 188 -2.49 0.03 18.55
N MET A 189 -3.10 -0.16 19.73
CA MET A 189 -2.57 0.33 21.00
C MET A 189 -1.73 -0.72 21.73
N TRP A 190 -0.60 -0.30 22.29
CA TRP A 190 0.38 -1.16 22.94
C TRP A 190 0.33 -1.01 24.45
N PHE A 191 -0.19 -2.03 25.14
CA PHE A 191 -0.28 -2.02 26.61
C PHE A 191 0.78 -2.86 27.31
N ARG A 192 1.38 -3.83 26.60
CA ARG A 192 2.43 -4.74 27.09
C ARG A 192 3.37 -5.13 25.96
N ASP A 193 4.57 -5.57 26.33
CA ASP A 193 5.52 -6.19 25.40
C ASP A 193 4.96 -7.52 24.84
N PRO A 194 4.76 -7.64 23.51
CA PRO A 194 4.24 -8.87 22.89
C PRO A 194 5.33 -9.91 22.61
N PHE A 195 6.61 -9.54 22.60
CA PHE A 195 7.70 -10.45 22.19
C PHE A 195 7.76 -11.75 23.02
N PRO A 196 7.56 -11.72 24.36
CA PRO A 196 7.51 -12.95 25.17
C PRO A 196 6.37 -13.91 24.83
N HIS A 197 5.36 -13.48 24.08
CA HIS A 197 4.16 -14.25 23.77
C HIS A 197 4.16 -14.85 22.36
N PHE A 198 5.13 -14.50 21.51
CA PHE A 198 5.23 -15.09 20.18
C PHE A 198 5.64 -16.56 20.26
N HIS A 199 5.05 -17.38 19.40
CA HIS A 199 5.42 -18.79 19.28
C HIS A 199 6.88 -18.90 18.81
N PRO A 200 7.76 -19.61 19.53
CA PRO A 200 9.20 -19.63 19.25
C PRO A 200 9.51 -20.19 17.86
N ASP A 201 8.81 -21.27 17.47
CA ASP A 201 9.07 -22.02 16.24
C ASP A 201 8.32 -21.52 15.00
N ALA A 202 7.51 -20.47 15.14
CA ALA A 202 6.72 -19.98 14.01
C ALA A 202 7.50 -18.95 13.19
N ASP A 203 7.59 -19.17 11.87
CA ASP A 203 8.20 -18.23 10.93
C ASP A 203 7.31 -17.01 10.67
N PHE A 204 5.99 -17.22 10.71
CA PHE A 204 4.97 -16.23 10.40
C PHE A 204 3.80 -16.40 11.36
N GLN A 205 3.45 -15.33 12.07
CA GLN A 205 2.33 -15.27 12.99
C GLN A 205 1.55 -13.99 12.73
N ILE A 206 0.23 -14.08 12.70
CA ILE A 206 -0.66 -12.98 12.34
C ILE A 206 -1.86 -12.94 13.28
N ALA A 207 -2.29 -11.75 13.64
CA ALA A 207 -3.53 -11.56 14.39
C ALA A 207 -4.74 -12.04 13.59
N CYS A 208 -5.88 -12.18 14.26
CA CYS A 208 -7.14 -12.52 13.62
C CYS A 208 -8.26 -11.63 14.14
N ASP A 209 -9.24 -11.35 13.28
CA ASP A 209 -10.42 -10.56 13.67
C ASP A 209 -11.33 -11.35 14.63
N HIS A 210 -11.35 -12.68 14.48
CA HIS A 210 -12.22 -13.57 15.23
C HIS A 210 -11.42 -14.80 15.67
N PHE A 211 -11.08 -14.85 16.96
CA PHE A 211 -10.36 -15.96 17.55
C PHE A 211 -11.32 -17.05 18.03
N ARG A 212 -11.16 -18.28 17.54
CA ARG A 212 -12.02 -19.42 17.92
C ARG A 212 -11.55 -20.21 19.15
N GLY A 213 -10.54 -19.70 19.87
CA GLY A 213 -10.01 -20.31 21.09
C GLY A 213 -8.79 -21.22 20.88
N ARG A 214 -8.47 -21.58 19.62
CA ARG A 214 -7.27 -22.35 19.26
C ARG A 214 -6.46 -21.58 18.22
N SER A 215 -5.13 -21.47 18.43
CA SER A 215 -4.22 -20.70 17.58
C SER A 215 -4.00 -21.33 16.20
N ASP A 216 -4.13 -22.65 16.09
CA ASP A 216 -3.95 -23.43 14.86
C ASP A 216 -5.25 -23.59 14.05
N ASP A 217 -6.35 -22.95 14.48
CA ASP A 217 -7.63 -23.05 13.78
C ASP A 217 -7.59 -22.27 12.45
N ILE A 218 -7.72 -23.00 11.34
CA ILE A 218 -7.72 -22.43 9.97
C ILE A 218 -8.88 -21.46 9.72
N GLU A 219 -9.90 -21.48 10.59
CA GLU A 219 -11.04 -20.59 10.50
C GLU A 219 -10.82 -19.24 11.21
N ASN A 220 -9.67 -19.06 11.88
CA ASN A 220 -9.26 -17.76 12.40
C ASN A 220 -9.00 -16.82 11.21
N ARG A 221 -9.90 -15.85 10.99
CA ARG A 221 -9.79 -14.90 9.87
C ARG A 221 -8.62 -13.94 10.10
N PRO A 222 -7.56 -13.97 9.28
CA PRO A 222 -6.35 -13.20 9.55
C PRO A 222 -6.58 -11.71 9.41
N ASN A 223 -5.97 -10.93 10.29
CA ASN A 223 -5.94 -9.47 10.27
C ASN A 223 -4.51 -9.00 9.96
N GLY A 224 -4.35 -8.19 8.91
CA GLY A 224 -3.04 -7.74 8.43
C GLY A 224 -2.37 -6.66 9.28
N GLY A 225 -3.07 -6.12 10.27
CA GLY A 225 -2.65 -4.98 11.08
C GLY A 225 -1.76 -5.33 12.27
N PHE A 226 -1.55 -6.62 12.57
CA PHE A 226 -0.55 -7.03 13.56
C PHE A 226 0.02 -8.40 13.22
N LYS A 227 1.33 -8.49 12.94
CA LYS A 227 1.99 -9.75 12.56
C LYS A 227 3.48 -9.74 12.85
N PHE A 228 4.01 -10.88 13.29
CA PHE A 228 5.43 -11.11 13.48
C PHE A 228 5.95 -12.12 12.44
N VAL A 229 7.05 -11.78 11.76
CA VAL A 229 7.65 -12.61 10.72
C VAL A 229 9.16 -12.67 10.91
N ARG A 230 9.70 -13.89 10.91
CA ARG A 230 11.13 -14.14 10.98
C ARG A 230 11.76 -14.07 9.59
N SER A 231 12.94 -13.45 9.48
CA SER A 231 13.74 -13.55 8.27
C SER A 231 14.39 -14.92 8.18
N ASN A 232 13.97 -15.67 7.16
CA ASN A 232 14.58 -16.92 6.73
C ASN A 232 14.10 -17.24 5.31
N ASN A 233 14.68 -18.28 4.71
CA ASN A 233 14.39 -18.65 3.33
C ASN A 233 12.89 -18.95 3.08
N ARG A 234 12.17 -19.51 4.07
CA ARG A 234 10.74 -19.83 3.94
C ARG A 234 9.89 -18.56 3.89
N SER A 235 10.14 -17.60 4.78
CA SER A 235 9.41 -16.32 4.80
C SER A 235 9.71 -15.47 3.57
N ILE A 236 10.98 -15.42 3.13
CA ILE A 236 11.38 -14.68 1.91
C ILE A 236 10.66 -15.27 0.69
N GLU A 237 10.69 -16.60 0.53
CA GLU A 237 9.97 -17.29 -0.54
C GLU A 237 8.45 -17.08 -0.47
N PHE A 238 7.87 -17.09 0.73
CA PHE A 238 6.44 -16.81 0.90
C PHE A 238 6.08 -15.41 0.40
N TYR A 239 6.85 -14.38 0.78
CA TYR A 239 6.63 -13.01 0.31
C TYR A 239 6.91 -12.85 -1.19
N SER A 240 7.91 -13.54 -1.73
CA SER A 240 8.18 -13.59 -3.17
C SER A 240 6.99 -14.16 -3.95
N LYS A 241 6.40 -15.28 -3.49
CA LYS A 241 5.21 -15.87 -4.11
C LYS A 241 3.99 -14.95 -4.05
N LEU A 242 3.80 -14.20 -2.96
CA LEU A 242 2.72 -13.21 -2.87
C LEU A 242 2.90 -12.08 -3.90
N HIS A 243 4.13 -11.64 -4.13
CA HIS A 243 4.47 -10.68 -5.16
C HIS A 243 4.21 -11.23 -6.57
N ASP A 244 4.63 -12.46 -6.85
CA ASP A 244 4.40 -13.12 -8.14
C ASP A 244 2.90 -13.28 -8.45
N LEU A 245 2.10 -13.68 -7.44
CA LEU A 245 0.64 -13.78 -7.56
C LEU A 245 0.00 -12.43 -7.91
N ARG A 246 0.49 -11.32 -7.33
CA ARG A 246 0.02 -9.98 -7.69
C ARG A 246 0.24 -9.70 -9.17
N ILE A 247 1.46 -9.91 -9.66
CA ILE A 247 1.82 -9.67 -11.08
C ILE A 247 0.89 -10.47 -11.99
N MET A 248 0.71 -11.76 -11.71
CA MET A 248 -0.18 -12.62 -12.48
C MET A 248 -1.63 -12.12 -12.48
N LEU A 249 -2.14 -11.69 -11.33
CA LEU A 249 -3.50 -11.16 -11.21
C LEU A 249 -3.68 -9.84 -11.97
N GLU A 250 -2.67 -8.98 -12.00
CA GLU A 250 -2.69 -7.73 -12.76
C GLU A 250 -2.71 -7.98 -14.27
N ASP A 251 -1.87 -8.89 -14.77
CA ASP A 251 -1.88 -9.29 -16.18
C ASP A 251 -3.20 -9.95 -16.58
N TRP A 252 -3.75 -10.81 -15.72
CA TRP A 252 -5.05 -11.44 -15.95
C TRP A 252 -6.17 -10.40 -16.07
N LYS A 253 -6.18 -9.39 -15.20
CA LYS A 253 -7.13 -8.26 -15.29
C LYS A 253 -6.96 -7.48 -16.59
N ARG A 254 -5.73 -7.24 -17.04
CA ARG A 254 -5.45 -6.56 -18.32
C ARG A 254 -5.98 -7.37 -19.50
N PHE A 255 -5.74 -8.68 -19.50
CA PHE A 255 -6.24 -9.59 -20.52
C PHE A 255 -7.78 -9.56 -20.60
N LEU A 256 -8.47 -9.71 -19.47
CA LEU A 256 -9.94 -9.68 -19.43
C LEU A 256 -10.55 -8.34 -19.84
N SER A 257 -9.82 -7.23 -19.67
CA SER A 257 -10.31 -5.88 -19.98
C SER A 257 -10.04 -5.46 -21.43
N SER A 258 -9.28 -6.25 -22.19
CA SER A 258 -8.80 -5.87 -23.51
C SER A 258 -9.70 -6.43 -24.63
N PRO A 259 -9.88 -5.70 -25.75
CA PRO A 259 -10.75 -6.13 -26.83
C PRO A 259 -10.20 -7.37 -27.55
N PRO A 260 -11.07 -8.23 -28.13
CA PRO A 260 -10.67 -9.48 -28.79
C PRO A 260 -9.71 -9.31 -30.00
N SER A 261 -9.53 -8.08 -30.49
CA SER A 261 -8.74 -7.75 -31.67
C SER A 261 -7.23 -7.59 -31.42
N LEU A 262 -6.78 -7.69 -30.17
CA LEU A 262 -5.34 -7.68 -29.84
C LEU A 262 -4.79 -9.12 -29.93
N GLU A 263 -4.06 -9.42 -31.00
CA GLU A 263 -3.48 -10.75 -31.28
C GLU A 263 -2.22 -11.09 -30.45
N SER A 264 -1.73 -10.16 -29.63
CA SER A 264 -0.53 -10.41 -28.81
C SER A 264 -0.67 -9.80 -27.42
N TYR A 265 -0.78 -10.68 -26.42
CA TYR A 265 -0.73 -10.32 -25.00
C TYR A 265 0.61 -10.71 -24.42
N GLY A 266 1.40 -9.71 -24.00
CA GLY A 266 2.59 -9.96 -23.19
C GLY A 266 2.18 -10.29 -21.77
N TRP A 267 2.72 -11.38 -21.22
CA TRP A 267 2.65 -11.70 -19.78
C TRP A 267 3.94 -11.24 -19.12
N THR A 268 3.82 -10.63 -17.95
CA THR A 268 4.94 -10.24 -17.12
C THR A 268 5.49 -11.49 -16.44
N VAL A 269 6.76 -11.80 -16.65
CA VAL A 269 7.40 -12.96 -16.04
C VAL A 269 7.69 -12.64 -14.57
N PRO A 270 7.25 -13.48 -13.62
CA PRO A 270 7.58 -13.28 -12.21
C PRO A 270 9.09 -13.34 -11.96
N GLN A 271 9.60 -12.54 -11.02
CA GLN A 271 11.04 -12.24 -10.92
C GLN A 271 11.91 -13.48 -10.62
N ASN A 272 11.39 -14.48 -9.91
CA ASN A 272 12.12 -15.70 -9.57
C ASN A 272 11.88 -16.88 -10.54
N CYS A 273 11.14 -16.66 -11.63
CA CYS A 273 10.98 -17.66 -12.70
C CYS A 273 12.17 -17.63 -13.69
N SER A 274 13.40 -17.78 -13.19
CA SER A 274 14.55 -18.13 -14.03
C SER A 274 14.68 -19.65 -14.13
N LEU A 275 15.01 -20.19 -15.30
CA LEU A 275 15.31 -21.62 -15.45
C LEU A 275 16.49 -22.09 -14.57
N ASP A 276 17.29 -21.16 -14.03
CA ASP A 276 18.40 -21.46 -13.14
C ASP A 276 17.97 -21.84 -11.71
N SER A 277 16.81 -21.37 -11.22
CA SER A 277 16.28 -21.81 -9.92
C SER A 277 15.83 -23.28 -9.96
N LEU A 278 15.30 -23.74 -11.09
CA LEU A 278 15.00 -25.17 -11.33
C LEU A 278 16.25 -26.06 -11.41
N ARG A 279 17.42 -25.49 -11.77
CA ARG A 279 18.69 -26.24 -11.82
C ARG A 279 19.28 -26.47 -10.43
N LEU A 280 19.04 -25.58 -9.47
CA LEU A 280 19.48 -25.75 -8.09
C LEU A 280 18.74 -26.90 -7.40
N ASP A 281 17.44 -27.07 -7.68
CA ASP A 281 16.65 -28.19 -7.15
C ASP A 281 17.07 -29.55 -7.73
N VAL A 282 17.49 -29.59 -9.01
CA VAL A 282 17.98 -30.83 -9.64
C VAL A 282 19.35 -31.25 -9.10
N ASN A 283 20.23 -30.31 -8.78
CA ASN A 283 21.58 -30.64 -8.29
C ASN A 283 21.60 -31.03 -6.80
N ASN A 284 20.60 -30.63 -6.00
CA ASN A 284 20.50 -31.01 -4.59
C ASN A 284 19.77 -32.34 -4.33
N GLN A 285 19.30 -33.04 -5.37
CA GLN A 285 18.65 -34.36 -5.25
C GLN A 285 19.55 -35.54 -5.67
N SER A 286 20.87 -35.42 -5.51
CA SER A 286 21.76 -36.58 -5.65
C SER A 286 21.75 -37.40 -4.35
N PRO A 287 21.41 -38.70 -4.37
CA PRO A 287 21.44 -39.51 -3.15
C PRO A 287 22.89 -39.74 -2.72
N GLN A 288 23.18 -39.43 -1.45
CA GLN A 288 24.40 -39.91 -0.80
C GLN A 288 24.33 -41.44 -0.72
N GLY A 289 25.11 -42.10 -1.56
CA GLY A 289 25.46 -43.51 -1.44
C GLY A 289 26.71 -43.68 -0.58
#